data_AF-A0A8T6VAX6-F1
#
_entry.id   AF-A0A8T6VAX6-F1
#
_cell.length_a   1.000
_cell.length_b   1.000
_cell.length_c   1.000
_cell.angle_alpha   90.00
_cell.angle_beta   90.00
_cell.angle_gamma   90.00
#
_symmetry.space_group_name_H-M   'P 1'
#
loop_
_entity.id
_entity.type
_entity.pdbx_description
1 polymer ?
#
loop_
_entity_poly.entity_id
_entity_poly.type
_entity_poly.pdbx_seq_one_letter_code
_entity_poly.pdbx_strand_id
1 'polypeptide(L)'
;MKKIILIGIIMAIISTIAVIPVLTDDAADANSRRKVHFTQTITSAQDPGQGHETHQLAMILSPNAGTIYDGSVTYASSKAVQPLILHEISSKDAKGQSTWTVDGENVYGLTSLESKKSNSFEFTGAAIAFHSNDVDPFTVTVSVDGWIRGQPTEVIMQKIEDEKDEKKLELSRANVPAEIPMHKGFFDNEYVYFIITDSSNKEYGDLITEMQDWKVELAPPLANVTKETSGKIYVFENGIKGAGIKGFQPEIVSSTPEQDQYIALNSIIEVSWKPGQNPEILKSEKEILEARTGKRITMKEKNVVINSPQIIWPNGQMKVREKGISDDMSYGGGQIIDIDTDKMLVTFVAHRGWGPDGSTVYYIVTDATPSGPAETMGVSSSPGSSKLINSPAAVDLFQFKNGLIGSGPLGYQPGIAASALGDKNYSPMWRIFLVEWKEPQEAKLLETKSDIDEFNKQDVLTVSIARPMNSNHIVNCPFIDPFQN
;
A
#
# COMPACT_ATOMS: atom_id res chain seq x y z
N MET A 1 63.53 42.13 54.80
CA MET A 1 63.49 43.58 55.10
C MET A 1 62.61 44.26 54.05
N LYS A 2 61.64 45.08 54.50
CA LYS A 2 61.08 46.32 53.87
C LYS A 2 60.78 46.30 52.35
N LYS A 3 59.69 46.81 51.79
CA LYS A 3 58.48 47.57 52.20
C LYS A 3 57.65 47.67 50.90
N ILE A 4 56.39 47.23 50.89
CA ILE A 4 55.17 48.05 50.67
C ILE A 4 55.34 49.29 49.79
N ILE A 5 54.67 49.30 48.63
CA ILE A 5 53.94 50.42 47.98
C ILE A 5 52.82 49.73 47.15
N LEU A 6 51.61 49.52 47.66
CA LEU A 6 50.40 50.38 47.71
C LEU A 6 50.03 51.09 46.41
N ILE A 7 48.71 51.07 46.13
CA ILE A 7 47.91 51.84 45.15
C ILE A 7 47.61 50.99 43.91
N GLY A 8 46.37 50.71 43.52
CA GLY A 8 45.07 51.22 43.94
C GLY A 8 43.99 50.55 43.08
N ILE A 9 42.83 50.41 43.66
CA ILE A 9 41.63 49.70 43.20
C ILE A 9 41.08 50.31 41.90
N ILE A 10 40.77 49.48 40.89
CA ILE A 10 39.50 49.54 40.15
C ILE A 10 39.04 48.10 39.85
N MET A 11 37.86 47.78 40.36
CA MET A 11 37.10 46.59 40.01
C MET A 11 36.65 46.65 38.54
N ALA A 12 37.00 45.64 37.76
CA ALA A 12 36.21 45.22 36.61
C ALA A 12 35.78 43.78 36.87
N ILE A 13 34.48 43.59 37.10
CA ILE A 13 33.84 42.28 37.19
C ILE A 13 34.05 41.60 35.84
N ILE A 14 34.91 40.58 35.81
CA ILE A 14 35.01 39.66 34.68
C ILE A 14 33.82 38.72 34.81
N SER A 15 32.71 39.05 34.15
CA SER A 15 31.70 38.07 33.78
C SER A 15 32.29 37.22 32.64
N THR A 16 32.96 36.12 32.98
CA THR A 16 33.21 35.03 32.05
C THR A 16 31.85 34.44 31.66
N ILE A 17 31.24 34.99 30.61
CA ILE A 17 30.29 34.23 29.80
C ILE A 17 31.17 33.24 29.03
N ALA A 18 31.17 31.99 29.48
CA ALA A 18 31.59 30.89 28.63
C ALA A 18 30.63 30.87 27.44
N VAL A 19 31.04 31.48 26.33
CA VAL A 19 30.40 31.24 25.03
C VAL A 19 30.77 29.80 24.68
N ILE A 20 29.93 28.87 25.11
CA ILE A 20 29.84 27.57 24.46
C ILE A 20 29.45 27.92 23.02
N PRO A 21 30.26 27.60 22.01
CA PRO A 21 29.76 27.70 20.65
C PRO A 21 28.59 26.72 20.58
N VAL A 22 27.37 27.26 20.54
CA VAL A 22 26.23 26.53 20.00
C VAL A 22 26.59 26.36 18.52
N LEU A 23 27.30 25.28 18.22
CA LEU A 23 27.26 24.70 16.90
C LEU A 23 25.82 24.24 16.73
N THR A 24 25.00 25.11 16.16
CA THR A 24 23.80 24.66 15.46
C THR A 24 24.31 23.76 14.35
N ASP A 25 24.11 22.45 14.51
CA ASP A 25 24.15 21.49 13.41
C ASP A 25 22.98 21.83 12.46
N ASP A 26 23.12 22.92 11.71
CA ASP A 26 22.28 23.25 10.55
C ASP A 26 22.96 22.77 9.25
N ALA A 27 23.76 21.71 9.33
CA ALA A 27 24.13 20.93 8.17
C ALA A 27 23.07 19.84 7.99
N ALA A 28 22.02 20.14 7.24
CA ALA A 28 21.10 19.13 6.75
C ALA A 28 21.90 18.05 5.99
N ASP A 29 22.01 16.86 6.60
CA ASP A 29 22.65 15.71 5.98
C ASP A 29 21.79 15.26 4.79
N ALA A 30 22.25 15.55 3.57
CA ALA A 30 21.57 15.16 2.35
C ALA A 30 21.80 13.66 2.09
N ASN A 31 21.05 12.83 2.81
CA ASN A 31 20.91 11.40 2.53
C ASN A 31 20.51 11.16 1.05
N SER A 32 20.97 10.01 0.52
CA SER A 32 20.79 9.46 -0.84
C SER A 32 20.75 10.47 -2.00
N ARG A 33 21.84 10.56 -2.77
CA ARG A 33 21.90 11.31 -4.04
C ARG A 33 21.76 10.34 -5.21
N ARG A 34 20.74 10.53 -6.06
CA ARG A 34 20.57 9.75 -7.31
C ARG A 34 20.64 10.69 -8.50
N LYS A 35 21.36 10.29 -9.55
CA LYS A 35 21.39 11.04 -10.80
C LYS A 35 20.08 10.85 -11.57
N VAL A 36 19.52 11.93 -12.10
CA VAL A 36 18.41 11.92 -13.07
C VAL A 36 18.91 12.50 -14.38
N HIS A 37 18.80 11.72 -15.46
CA HIS A 37 19.24 12.13 -16.78
C HIS A 37 18.38 11.47 -17.85
N PHE A 38 17.61 12.25 -18.60
CA PHE A 38 16.77 11.73 -19.68
C PHE A 38 16.43 12.80 -20.71
N THR A 39 15.92 12.38 -21.86
CA THR A 39 15.24 13.23 -22.83
C THR A 39 13.93 12.56 -23.23
N GLN A 40 12.82 13.31 -23.20
CA GLN A 40 11.49 12.79 -23.51
C GLN A 40 10.62 13.86 -24.16
N THR A 41 9.69 13.45 -25.03
CA THR A 41 8.59 14.30 -25.50
C THR A 41 7.33 13.97 -24.72
N ILE A 42 6.66 14.99 -24.20
CA ILE A 42 5.43 14.88 -23.42
C ILE A 42 4.35 15.76 -24.03
N THR A 43 3.14 15.22 -24.13
CA THR A 43 1.93 15.97 -24.48
C THR A 43 1.25 16.45 -23.19
N SER A 44 0.88 17.73 -23.13
CA SER A 44 0.21 18.31 -21.97
C SER A 44 -1.20 17.75 -21.80
N ALA A 45 -1.68 17.75 -20.56
CA ALA A 45 -3.07 17.49 -20.21
C ALA A 45 -3.65 18.69 -19.44
N GLN A 46 -4.94 18.66 -19.11
CA GLN A 46 -5.55 19.68 -18.26
C GLN A 46 -4.76 19.82 -16.94
N ASP A 47 -4.46 21.06 -16.54
CA ASP A 47 -3.76 21.33 -15.27
C ASP A 47 -4.66 20.88 -14.09
N PRO A 48 -4.21 19.95 -13.25
CA PRO A 48 -5.01 19.45 -12.13
C PRO A 48 -5.03 20.41 -10.94
N GLY A 49 -4.32 21.55 -11.01
CA GLY A 49 -4.33 22.58 -9.98
C GLY A 49 -5.69 23.27 -9.85
N GLN A 50 -6.13 23.48 -8.61
CA GLN A 50 -7.35 24.24 -8.33
C GLN A 50 -7.23 25.67 -8.88
N GLY A 51 -8.24 26.12 -9.64
CA GLY A 51 -8.22 27.42 -10.32
C GLY A 51 -7.47 27.44 -11.65
N HIS A 52 -7.00 26.29 -12.13
CA HIS A 52 -6.30 26.13 -13.41
C HIS A 52 -7.07 25.24 -14.40
N GLU A 53 -8.38 25.09 -14.23
CA GLU A 53 -9.21 24.14 -14.97
C GLU A 53 -9.27 24.41 -16.48
N THR A 54 -8.92 25.62 -16.92
CA THR A 54 -8.85 25.98 -18.34
C THR A 54 -7.44 25.96 -18.91
N HIS A 55 -6.47 25.47 -18.15
CA HIS A 55 -5.06 25.47 -18.51
C HIS A 55 -4.54 24.08 -18.86
N GLN A 56 -3.35 24.05 -19.44
CA GLN A 56 -2.65 22.83 -19.83
C GLN A 56 -1.31 22.72 -19.11
N LEU A 57 -1.00 21.54 -18.59
CA LEU A 57 0.20 21.22 -17.84
C LEU A 57 0.87 19.94 -18.39
N ALA A 58 2.19 19.99 -18.56
CA ALA A 58 3.04 18.82 -18.80
C ALA A 58 3.99 18.66 -17.60
N MET A 59 3.69 17.72 -16.71
CA MET A 59 4.52 17.42 -15.54
C MET A 59 5.75 16.60 -15.95
N ILE A 60 6.96 17.10 -15.65
CA ILE A 60 8.22 16.44 -16.04
C ILE A 60 8.81 15.64 -14.87
N LEU A 61 8.89 16.28 -13.70
CA LEU A 61 9.25 15.64 -12.44
C LEU A 61 8.17 15.99 -11.42
N SER A 62 7.53 14.98 -10.83
CA SER A 62 6.42 15.15 -9.90
C SER A 62 6.91 15.49 -8.48
N PRO A 63 6.12 16.23 -7.68
CA PRO A 63 6.41 16.40 -6.27
C PRO A 63 6.30 15.06 -5.53
N ASN A 64 7.23 14.82 -4.60
CA ASN A 64 7.23 13.71 -3.66
C ASN A 64 7.66 14.27 -2.30
N ALA A 65 7.03 13.81 -1.22
CA ALA A 65 7.29 14.33 0.13
C ALA A 65 8.78 14.21 0.48
N GLY A 66 9.44 15.33 0.80
CA GLY A 66 10.87 15.33 1.15
C GLY A 66 11.85 15.18 -0.03
N THR A 67 11.38 15.19 -1.28
CA THR A 67 12.23 15.10 -2.48
C THR A 67 12.56 16.48 -3.04
N ILE A 68 13.85 16.71 -3.35
CA ILE A 68 14.34 17.91 -4.03
C ILE A 68 15.11 17.50 -5.29
N TYR A 69 14.70 18.04 -6.42
CA TYR A 69 15.41 17.99 -7.69
C TYR A 69 16.31 19.22 -7.82
N ASP A 70 17.53 19.00 -8.32
CA ASP A 70 18.54 20.04 -8.49
C ASP A 70 19.35 19.76 -9.76
N GLY A 71 19.28 20.66 -10.74
CA GLY A 71 20.03 20.53 -11.99
C GLY A 71 19.49 21.39 -13.12
N SER A 72 19.69 20.93 -14.35
CA SER A 72 19.41 21.69 -15.56
C SER A 72 18.29 21.07 -16.39
N VAL A 73 17.52 21.94 -17.05
CA VAL A 73 16.50 21.57 -18.04
C VAL A 73 16.75 22.31 -19.34
N THR A 74 16.67 21.58 -20.45
CA THR A 74 16.61 22.14 -21.81
C THR A 74 15.33 21.65 -22.47
N TYR A 75 14.57 22.53 -23.11
CA TYR A 75 13.31 22.14 -23.76
C TYR A 75 13.05 22.86 -25.08
N ALA A 76 12.22 22.23 -25.91
CA ALA A 76 11.57 22.80 -27.08
C ALA A 76 10.11 22.35 -27.15
N SER A 77 9.18 23.28 -27.40
CA SER A 77 7.74 23.04 -27.41
C SER A 77 7.09 23.52 -28.70
N SER A 78 5.99 22.87 -29.06
CA SER A 78 5.13 23.22 -30.21
C SER A 78 4.54 24.64 -30.10
N LYS A 79 4.30 25.13 -28.87
CA LYS A 79 3.86 26.50 -28.59
C LYS A 79 4.66 27.13 -27.45
N ALA A 80 4.41 28.40 -27.16
CA ALA A 80 5.10 29.07 -26.05
C ALA A 80 4.52 28.57 -24.72
N VAL A 81 5.40 28.11 -23.82
CA VAL A 81 5.02 27.50 -22.54
C VAL A 81 5.79 28.14 -21.39
N GLN A 82 5.17 28.21 -20.22
CA GLN A 82 5.77 28.71 -18.99
C GLN A 82 6.35 27.53 -18.19
N PRO A 83 7.66 27.47 -17.96
CA PRO A 83 8.20 26.54 -16.99
C PRO A 83 7.72 26.89 -15.57
N LEU A 84 7.19 25.91 -14.86
CA LEU A 84 6.77 26.01 -13.47
C LEU A 84 7.70 25.15 -12.61
N ILE A 85 8.18 25.71 -11.50
CA ILE A 85 8.94 25.00 -10.48
C ILE A 85 8.10 25.04 -9.20
N LEU A 86 7.82 23.87 -8.63
CA LEU A 86 7.10 23.75 -7.37
C LEU A 86 8.08 23.59 -6.22
N HIS A 87 7.78 24.22 -5.09
CA HIS A 87 8.56 24.14 -3.85
C HIS A 87 7.66 23.62 -2.74
N GLU A 88 8.11 22.60 -2.03
CA GLU A 88 7.42 22.09 -0.84
C GLU A 88 7.39 23.19 0.23
N ILE A 89 6.20 23.55 0.70
CA ILE A 89 5.99 24.53 1.78
C ILE A 89 4.93 24.02 2.74
N SER A 90 4.99 24.44 4.01
CA SER A 90 3.85 24.23 4.91
C SER A 90 2.70 25.13 4.49
N SER A 91 1.45 24.65 4.59
CA SER A 91 0.25 25.46 4.39
C SER A 91 0.22 26.71 5.30
N LYS A 92 0.87 26.67 6.47
CA LYS A 92 1.01 27.82 7.38
C LYS A 92 1.97 28.90 6.86
N ASP A 93 2.81 28.56 5.90
CA ASP A 93 3.83 29.43 5.31
C ASP A 93 3.40 30.00 3.95
N ALA A 94 2.23 29.60 3.43
CA ALA A 94 1.59 30.17 2.25
C ALA A 94 1.03 31.58 2.54
N LYS A 95 1.89 32.61 2.51
CA LYS A 95 1.58 34.00 2.86
C LYS A 95 1.88 34.97 1.71
N GLY A 96 1.01 34.97 0.70
CA GLY A 96 1.00 35.95 -0.39
C GLY A 96 1.87 35.62 -1.61
N GLN A 97 2.67 34.56 -1.57
CA GLN A 97 3.29 33.97 -2.76
C GLN A 97 2.28 33.18 -3.60
N SER A 98 2.54 33.03 -4.89
CA SER A 98 1.78 32.11 -5.74
C SER A 98 1.94 30.69 -5.24
N THR A 99 0.83 29.94 -5.23
CA THR A 99 0.79 28.55 -4.80
C THR A 99 0.07 27.68 -5.80
N TRP A 100 0.34 26.38 -5.76
CA TRP A 100 -0.34 25.37 -6.56
C TRP A 100 -0.74 24.19 -5.66
N THR A 101 -1.95 23.66 -5.86
CA THR A 101 -2.50 22.54 -5.07
C THR A 101 -3.56 21.80 -5.87
N VAL A 102 -3.65 20.49 -5.69
CA VAL A 102 -4.68 19.63 -6.32
C VAL A 102 -5.84 19.38 -5.35
N ASP A 103 -5.53 19.06 -4.10
CA ASP A 103 -6.48 18.63 -3.07
C ASP A 103 -6.82 19.71 -2.05
N GLY A 104 -6.10 20.83 -2.04
CA GLY A 104 -6.24 21.91 -1.06
C GLY A 104 -5.53 21.63 0.28
N GLU A 105 -4.99 20.43 0.46
CA GLU A 105 -4.24 20.01 1.65
C GLU A 105 -2.74 20.12 1.43
N ASN A 106 -2.26 19.65 0.27
CA ASN A 106 -0.87 19.72 -0.16
C ASN A 106 -0.65 21.00 -0.96
N VAL A 107 0.02 21.99 -0.34
CA VAL A 107 0.27 23.31 -0.92
C VAL A 107 1.73 23.45 -1.32
N TYR A 108 1.98 23.80 -2.58
CA TYR A 108 3.32 24.07 -3.10
C TYR A 108 3.50 25.55 -3.42
N GLY A 109 4.66 26.10 -3.10
CA GLY A 109 5.07 27.41 -3.61
C GLY A 109 5.37 27.32 -5.10
N LEU A 110 4.90 28.28 -5.88
CA LEU A 110 4.95 28.26 -7.33
C LEU A 110 5.91 29.34 -7.86
N THR A 111 6.96 28.92 -8.56
CA THR A 111 7.79 29.81 -9.37
C THR A 111 7.45 29.62 -10.85
N SER A 112 7.01 30.69 -11.53
CA SER A 112 6.78 30.68 -12.98
C SER A 112 7.88 31.44 -13.70
N LEU A 113 8.43 30.83 -14.75
CA LEU A 113 9.39 31.48 -15.64
C LEU A 113 8.69 32.08 -16.88
N GLU A 114 9.45 32.86 -17.64
CA GLU A 114 8.98 33.52 -18.87
C GLU A 114 8.50 32.50 -19.91
N SER A 115 7.36 32.77 -20.55
CA SER A 115 6.80 31.90 -21.59
C SER A 115 7.65 31.92 -22.86
N LYS A 116 8.20 30.77 -23.27
CA LYS A 116 9.03 30.62 -24.47
C LYS A 116 8.74 29.32 -25.19
N LYS A 117 9.07 29.26 -26.49
CA LYS A 117 8.99 28.01 -27.27
C LYS A 117 10.17 27.08 -26.99
N SER A 118 11.30 27.59 -26.54
CA SER A 118 12.46 26.79 -26.14
C SER A 118 13.35 27.60 -25.20
N ASN A 119 14.02 26.92 -24.27
CA ASN A 119 15.02 27.52 -23.39
C ASN A 119 15.88 26.44 -22.73
N SER A 120 16.99 26.87 -22.12
CA SER A 120 17.79 26.08 -21.16
C SER A 120 17.96 26.87 -19.87
N PHE A 121 17.75 26.23 -18.71
CA PHE A 121 17.89 26.88 -17.41
C PHE A 121 18.19 25.87 -16.30
N GLU A 122 18.79 26.36 -15.21
CA GLU A 122 18.97 25.62 -13.96
C GLU A 122 17.74 25.78 -13.07
N PHE A 123 17.42 24.75 -12.29
CA PHE A 123 16.32 24.76 -11.34
C PHE A 123 16.67 23.96 -10.08
N THR A 124 16.05 24.36 -8.97
CA THR A 124 15.98 23.58 -7.73
C THR A 124 14.55 23.61 -7.22
N GLY A 125 13.92 22.46 -6.99
CA GLY A 125 12.52 22.40 -6.55
C GLY A 125 12.04 20.99 -6.27
N ALA A 126 10.84 20.89 -5.71
CA ALA A 126 10.14 19.62 -5.49
C ALA A 126 9.50 19.08 -6.78
N ALA A 127 9.24 19.93 -7.79
CA ALA A 127 8.72 19.50 -9.09
C ALA A 127 9.14 20.48 -10.19
N ILE A 128 9.06 20.02 -11.44
CA ILE A 128 9.14 20.88 -12.63
C ILE A 128 8.11 20.45 -13.68
N ALA A 129 7.41 21.43 -14.22
CA ALA A 129 6.38 21.25 -15.25
C ALA A 129 6.45 22.37 -16.30
N PHE A 130 5.77 22.17 -17.43
CA PHE A 130 5.49 23.22 -18.39
C PHE A 130 4.01 23.52 -18.43
N HIS A 131 3.65 24.79 -18.54
CA HIS A 131 2.30 25.30 -18.39
C HIS A 131 1.89 26.18 -19.56
N SER A 132 0.61 26.15 -19.91
CA SER A 132 -0.01 27.07 -20.85
C SER A 132 -1.38 27.48 -20.35
N ASN A 133 -1.69 28.78 -20.45
CA ASN A 133 -3.01 29.31 -20.11
C ASN A 133 -4.08 29.00 -21.18
N ASP A 134 -3.70 28.36 -22.30
CA ASP A 134 -4.65 27.98 -23.33
C ASP A 134 -5.23 26.59 -23.05
N VAL A 135 -6.48 26.38 -23.47
CA VAL A 135 -7.17 25.09 -23.36
C VAL A 135 -6.61 24.02 -24.30
N ASP A 136 -5.97 24.41 -25.40
CA ASP A 136 -5.47 23.48 -26.42
C ASP A 136 -4.17 22.78 -25.95
N PRO A 137 -4.05 21.44 -26.08
CA PRO A 137 -2.84 20.73 -25.71
C PRO A 137 -1.58 21.19 -26.45
N PHE A 138 -0.41 20.96 -25.85
CA PHE A 138 0.89 21.15 -26.48
C PHE A 138 1.82 19.99 -26.24
N THR A 139 2.75 19.80 -27.17
CA THR A 139 3.90 18.90 -26.99
C THR A 139 5.14 19.67 -26.55
N VAL A 140 5.93 19.08 -25.66
CA VAL A 140 7.24 19.59 -25.23
C VAL A 140 8.25 18.45 -25.20
N THR A 141 9.36 18.62 -25.92
CA THR A 141 10.55 17.77 -25.79
C THR A 141 11.46 18.40 -24.75
N VAL A 142 11.78 17.65 -23.71
CA VAL A 142 12.58 18.10 -22.57
C VAL A 142 13.74 17.16 -22.32
N SER A 143 14.92 17.72 -22.04
CA SER A 143 16.11 17.05 -21.54
C SER A 143 16.38 17.53 -20.12
N VAL A 144 16.51 16.62 -19.17
CA VAL A 144 16.85 16.89 -17.77
C VAL A 144 18.21 16.28 -17.47
N ASP A 145 19.11 17.02 -16.82
CA ASP A 145 20.34 16.49 -16.23
C ASP A 145 20.54 17.09 -14.84
N GLY A 146 20.47 16.25 -13.81
CA GLY A 146 20.51 16.71 -12.42
C GLY A 146 20.56 15.59 -11.39
N TRP A 147 20.23 15.96 -10.17
CA TRP A 147 20.27 15.10 -8.99
C TRP A 147 18.96 15.17 -8.22
N ILE A 148 18.59 14.03 -7.66
CA ILE A 148 17.50 13.88 -6.69
C ILE A 148 18.16 13.81 -5.31
N ARG A 149 17.65 14.60 -4.37
CA ARG A 149 18.08 14.65 -2.97
C ARG A 149 16.86 14.39 -2.08
N GLY A 150 17.03 13.67 -0.97
CA GLY A 150 15.93 13.37 -0.02
C GLY A 150 15.29 11.99 -0.23
N GLN A 151 14.23 11.69 0.54
CA GLN A 151 13.53 10.41 0.59
C GLN A 151 12.06 10.60 0.21
N PRO A 152 11.46 9.79 -0.68
CA PRO A 152 12.04 8.68 -1.44
C PRO A 152 12.66 9.11 -2.78
N THR A 153 13.50 8.23 -3.35
CA THR A 153 14.28 8.49 -4.59
C THR A 153 13.62 7.92 -5.87
N GLU A 154 12.32 7.63 -5.82
CA GLU A 154 11.51 7.17 -6.96
C GLU A 154 10.88 8.38 -7.65
N VAL A 155 11.36 8.70 -8.85
CA VAL A 155 10.67 9.65 -9.73
C VAL A 155 9.50 8.90 -10.35
N ILE A 156 8.28 9.29 -10.00
CA ILE A 156 7.11 8.95 -10.81
C ILE A 156 7.20 9.84 -12.06
N MET A 157 7.92 9.37 -13.08
CA MET A 157 7.79 9.95 -14.40
C MET A 157 6.39 9.64 -14.89
N GLN A 158 5.56 10.67 -15.03
CA GLN A 158 4.27 10.56 -15.67
C GLN A 158 4.52 10.35 -17.18
N LYS A 159 4.66 9.09 -17.58
CA LYS A 159 4.70 8.70 -18.99
C LYS A 159 3.25 8.75 -19.49
N ILE A 160 2.79 9.94 -19.89
CA ILE A 160 1.56 10.05 -20.68
C ILE A 160 1.96 9.67 -22.10
N GLU A 161 1.63 8.44 -22.48
CA GLU A 161 1.74 7.99 -23.86
C GLU A 161 0.67 8.70 -24.69
N ASP A 162 1.04 9.16 -25.89
CA ASP A 162 0.13 9.81 -26.82
C ASP A 162 -1.11 8.94 -27.07
N GLU A 163 -2.30 9.55 -27.08
CA GLU A 163 -3.56 8.97 -27.55
C GLU A 163 -3.42 8.53 -29.02
N LYS A 164 -2.82 7.36 -29.23
CA LYS A 164 -3.00 6.53 -30.41
C LYS A 164 -3.83 5.35 -29.94
N ASP A 165 -5.09 5.30 -30.38
CA ASP A 165 -6.04 4.19 -30.20
C ASP A 165 -5.63 3.19 -29.10
N GLU A 166 -5.71 3.63 -27.83
CA GLU A 166 -5.31 2.79 -26.71
C GLU A 166 -6.18 1.53 -26.74
N LYS A 167 -5.54 0.37 -26.88
CA LYS A 167 -6.26 -0.91 -26.96
C LYS A 167 -6.87 -1.21 -25.60
N LYS A 168 -8.16 -0.94 -25.46
CA LYS A 168 -8.95 -1.23 -24.27
C LYS A 168 -9.42 -2.69 -24.27
N LEU A 169 -9.17 -3.38 -23.18
CA LEU A 169 -9.72 -4.68 -22.86
C LEU A 169 -10.98 -4.48 -22.03
N GLU A 170 -12.13 -4.89 -22.57
CA GLU A 170 -13.39 -4.90 -21.83
C GLU A 170 -13.71 -6.33 -21.40
N LEU A 171 -13.77 -6.54 -20.08
CA LEU A 171 -14.19 -7.81 -19.49
C LEU A 171 -15.56 -7.63 -18.87
N SER A 172 -16.49 -8.51 -19.24
CA SER A 172 -17.73 -8.64 -18.49
C SER A 172 -17.46 -9.22 -17.13
N ARG A 173 -18.22 -8.74 -16.13
CA ARG A 173 -18.11 -9.17 -14.73
C ARG A 173 -16.65 -9.04 -14.24
N ALA A 174 -16.00 -7.96 -14.65
CA ALA A 174 -14.65 -7.66 -14.19
C ALA A 174 -14.64 -7.42 -12.68
N ASN A 175 -15.75 -6.90 -12.15
CA ASN A 175 -15.98 -6.69 -10.73
C ASN A 175 -17.37 -7.20 -10.37
N VAL A 176 -17.49 -7.98 -9.29
CA VAL A 176 -18.77 -8.49 -8.79
C VAL A 176 -18.84 -8.38 -7.26
N PRO A 177 -20.02 -8.20 -6.66
CA PRO A 177 -20.16 -8.23 -5.21
C PRO A 177 -19.91 -9.64 -4.69
N ALA A 178 -19.29 -9.74 -3.51
CA ALA A 178 -19.13 -10.99 -2.77
C ALA A 178 -19.50 -10.78 -1.31
N GLU A 179 -20.54 -11.46 -0.84
CA GLU A 179 -20.93 -11.46 0.57
C GLU A 179 -20.12 -12.51 1.33
N ILE A 180 -19.52 -12.11 2.44
CA ILE A 180 -18.64 -12.97 3.25
C ILE A 180 -19.06 -12.87 4.71
N PRO A 181 -19.21 -14.00 5.44
CA PRO A 181 -19.55 -14.00 6.85
C PRO A 181 -18.41 -13.44 7.69
N MET A 182 -18.77 -12.53 8.58
CA MET A 182 -17.89 -11.98 9.60
C MET A 182 -17.98 -12.78 10.89
N HIS A 183 -16.87 -12.83 11.60
CA HIS A 183 -16.73 -13.32 12.96
C HIS A 183 -16.58 -12.14 13.91
N LYS A 184 -17.13 -12.26 15.10
CA LYS A 184 -16.94 -11.30 16.19
C LYS A 184 -15.97 -11.88 17.19
N GLY A 185 -14.88 -11.17 17.46
CA GLY A 185 -13.85 -11.52 18.43
C GLY A 185 -13.57 -10.40 19.43
N PHE A 186 -12.50 -10.59 20.21
CA PHE A 186 -11.98 -9.60 21.14
C PHE A 186 -10.52 -9.23 20.84
N PHE A 187 -10.20 -7.95 21.06
CA PHE A 187 -8.85 -7.43 21.19
C PHE A 187 -8.85 -6.42 22.35
N ASP A 188 -8.00 -6.63 23.36
CA ASP A 188 -7.84 -5.74 24.52
C ASP A 188 -9.14 -5.20 25.15
N ASN A 189 -10.10 -6.10 25.39
CA ASN A 189 -11.44 -5.83 25.95
C ASN A 189 -12.45 -5.15 25.02
N GLU A 190 -12.06 -4.87 23.78
CA GLU A 190 -12.91 -4.29 22.75
C GLU A 190 -13.24 -5.33 21.68
N TYR A 191 -14.25 -5.03 20.86
CA TYR A 191 -14.66 -5.92 19.79
C TYR A 191 -13.79 -5.73 18.54
N VAL A 192 -13.53 -6.84 17.87
CA VAL A 192 -12.98 -6.89 16.52
C VAL A 192 -13.91 -7.74 15.66
N TYR A 193 -14.04 -7.37 14.39
CA TYR A 193 -14.79 -8.12 13.39
C TYR A 193 -13.83 -8.49 12.27
N PHE A 194 -13.82 -9.76 11.87
CA PHE A 194 -12.87 -10.30 10.89
C PHE A 194 -13.53 -11.37 10.03
N ILE A 195 -12.99 -11.63 8.86
CA ILE A 195 -13.40 -12.76 8.01
C ILE A 195 -12.38 -13.88 8.10
N ILE A 196 -12.72 -15.10 7.70
CA ILE A 196 -11.77 -16.21 7.56
C ILE A 196 -11.89 -16.80 6.16
N THR A 197 -10.83 -16.66 5.36
CA THR A 197 -10.87 -17.01 3.93
C THR A 197 -10.05 -18.26 3.60
N ASP A 198 -8.92 -18.47 4.28
CA ASP A 198 -7.99 -19.56 3.95
C ASP A 198 -7.45 -20.23 5.22
N SER A 199 -7.07 -21.50 5.09
CA SER A 199 -6.42 -22.29 6.13
C SER A 199 -5.24 -23.08 5.57
N SER A 200 -4.15 -23.15 6.32
CA SER A 200 -3.01 -24.03 6.01
C SER A 200 -3.32 -25.52 6.17
N ASN A 201 -4.45 -25.85 6.83
CA ASN A 201 -4.83 -27.20 7.19
C ASN A 201 -6.26 -27.49 6.74
N LYS A 202 -6.44 -28.58 5.99
CA LYS A 202 -7.72 -28.96 5.40
C LYS A 202 -8.80 -29.25 6.46
N GLU A 203 -8.49 -30.05 7.47
CA GLU A 203 -9.46 -30.43 8.50
C GLU A 203 -9.95 -29.21 9.30
N TYR A 204 -9.03 -28.29 9.61
CA TYR A 204 -9.39 -27.04 10.30
C TYR A 204 -10.16 -26.08 9.39
N GLY A 205 -9.82 -26.01 8.10
CA GLY A 205 -10.56 -25.22 7.11
C GLY A 205 -11.97 -25.75 6.88
N ASP A 206 -12.14 -27.07 6.81
CA ASP A 206 -13.45 -27.72 6.68
C ASP A 206 -14.31 -27.47 7.94
N LEU A 207 -13.72 -27.55 9.14
CA LEU A 207 -14.41 -27.20 10.39
C LEU A 207 -14.98 -25.78 10.36
N ILE A 208 -14.18 -24.80 9.92
CA ILE A 208 -14.63 -23.41 9.83
C ILE A 208 -15.66 -23.25 8.72
N THR A 209 -15.45 -23.90 7.57
CA THR A 209 -16.39 -23.90 6.43
C THR A 209 -17.79 -24.32 6.87
N GLU A 210 -17.89 -25.44 7.60
CA GLU A 210 -19.17 -25.94 8.12
C GLU A 210 -19.82 -24.97 9.12
N MET A 211 -19.01 -24.24 9.89
CA MET A 211 -19.49 -23.31 10.91
C MET A 211 -20.01 -22.00 10.32
N GLN A 212 -19.32 -21.44 9.33
CA GLN A 212 -19.66 -20.13 8.75
C GLN A 212 -20.53 -20.24 7.49
N ASP A 213 -20.82 -21.46 7.02
CA ASP A 213 -21.56 -21.74 5.78
C ASP A 213 -20.98 -21.02 4.55
N TRP A 214 -19.65 -20.91 4.52
CA TRP A 214 -18.89 -20.22 3.48
C TRP A 214 -17.50 -20.85 3.38
N LYS A 215 -17.03 -21.10 2.15
CA LYS A 215 -15.88 -21.97 1.91
C LYS A 215 -14.56 -21.34 2.37
N VAL A 216 -13.92 -21.95 3.36
CA VAL A 216 -12.50 -21.67 3.66
C VAL A 216 -11.63 -22.46 2.70
N GLU A 217 -10.80 -21.75 1.94
CA GLU A 217 -9.90 -22.34 0.96
C GLU A 217 -8.66 -22.96 1.61
N LEU A 218 -8.16 -24.04 1.00
CA LEU A 218 -6.93 -24.70 1.47
C LEU A 218 -5.72 -24.00 0.87
N ALA A 219 -4.88 -23.40 1.72
CA ALA A 219 -3.63 -22.73 1.35
C ALA A 219 -2.42 -23.38 2.04
N PRO A 220 -1.94 -24.55 1.57
CA PRO A 220 -0.87 -25.32 2.23
C PRO A 220 0.41 -24.53 2.56
N PRO A 221 0.90 -23.61 1.72
CA PRO A 221 2.12 -22.83 1.99
C PRO A 221 2.06 -21.99 3.28
N LEU A 222 0.87 -21.62 3.76
CA LEU A 222 0.70 -20.89 5.02
C LEU A 222 1.24 -21.66 6.24
N ALA A 223 1.40 -22.99 6.14
CA ALA A 223 2.03 -23.80 7.19
C ALA A 223 3.53 -23.48 7.38
N ASN A 224 4.16 -22.75 6.46
CA ASN A 224 5.56 -22.33 6.55
C ASN A 224 5.74 -20.97 7.23
N VAL A 225 4.65 -20.32 7.64
CA VAL A 225 4.70 -19.07 8.40
C VAL A 225 5.24 -19.37 9.80
N THR A 226 6.12 -18.51 10.30
CA THR A 226 6.72 -18.66 11.64
C THR A 226 5.98 -17.80 12.65
N LYS A 227 6.29 -17.98 13.95
CA LYS A 227 5.73 -17.13 15.01
C LYS A 227 6.10 -15.65 14.88
N GLU A 228 7.17 -15.34 14.15
CA GLU A 228 7.62 -13.96 13.92
C GLU A 228 6.92 -13.29 12.72
N THR A 229 6.23 -14.12 11.91
CA THR A 229 5.50 -13.72 10.70
C THR A 229 4.01 -14.11 10.76
N SER A 230 3.49 -14.39 11.96
CA SER A 230 2.06 -14.58 12.23
C SER A 230 1.63 -13.86 13.51
N GLY A 231 0.39 -13.39 13.51
CA GLY A 231 -0.34 -13.10 14.74
C GLY A 231 -0.78 -14.39 15.43
N LYS A 232 -1.51 -14.25 16.53
CA LYS A 232 -2.15 -15.37 17.23
C LYS A 232 -3.65 -15.12 17.29
N ILE A 233 -4.39 -16.21 17.15
CA ILE A 233 -5.80 -16.26 17.47
C ILE A 233 -6.06 -17.37 18.49
N TYR A 234 -6.73 -17.02 19.57
CA TYR A 234 -7.03 -17.91 20.68
C TYR A 234 -8.43 -18.49 20.52
N VAL A 235 -8.50 -19.81 20.31
CA VAL A 235 -9.75 -20.53 20.05
C VAL A 235 -10.09 -21.39 21.25
N PHE A 236 -11.29 -21.24 21.81
CA PHE A 236 -11.70 -21.93 23.03
C PHE A 236 -12.32 -23.30 22.72
N GLU A 237 -11.81 -24.36 23.35
CA GLU A 237 -12.32 -25.74 23.16
C GLU A 237 -13.36 -26.15 24.21
N ASN A 238 -13.49 -25.37 25.28
CA ASN A 238 -14.49 -25.56 26.32
C ASN A 238 -14.79 -24.23 27.05
N GLY A 239 -15.70 -24.30 28.03
CA GLY A 239 -16.06 -23.16 28.87
C GLY A 239 -17.44 -22.60 28.52
N ILE A 240 -17.55 -21.27 28.44
CA ILE A 240 -18.80 -20.60 28.13
C ILE A 240 -19.14 -20.81 26.65
N LYS A 241 -20.33 -21.32 26.36
CA LYS A 241 -20.84 -21.50 24.99
C LYS A 241 -21.01 -20.15 24.29
N GLY A 242 -20.72 -20.09 23.00
CA GLY A 242 -20.79 -18.86 22.22
C GLY A 242 -20.59 -19.11 20.73
N ALA A 243 -20.26 -18.05 20.01
CA ALA A 243 -20.11 -18.04 18.55
C ALA A 243 -18.66 -18.25 18.06
N GLY A 244 -17.73 -18.67 18.93
CA GLY A 244 -16.37 -19.00 18.49
C GLY A 244 -16.34 -20.26 17.62
N ILE A 245 -15.23 -20.47 16.91
CA ILE A 245 -15.00 -21.52 15.90
C ILE A 245 -15.36 -22.93 16.41
N LYS A 246 -15.16 -23.19 17.71
CA LYS A 246 -15.49 -24.48 18.35
C LYS A 246 -16.76 -24.45 19.21
N GLY A 247 -17.61 -23.45 19.06
CA GLY A 247 -18.90 -23.32 19.77
C GLY A 247 -18.80 -22.78 21.21
N PHE A 248 -17.66 -22.19 21.57
CA PHE A 248 -17.44 -21.54 22.86
C PHE A 248 -17.32 -20.02 22.68
N GLN A 249 -16.76 -19.32 23.66
CA GLN A 249 -16.66 -17.86 23.58
C GLN A 249 -15.93 -17.39 22.31
N PRO A 250 -16.20 -16.15 21.86
CA PRO A 250 -15.47 -15.50 20.78
C PRO A 250 -13.95 -15.60 20.90
N GLU A 251 -13.28 -15.65 19.76
CA GLU A 251 -11.83 -15.66 19.67
C GLU A 251 -11.22 -14.37 20.22
N ILE A 252 -9.98 -14.48 20.71
CA ILE A 252 -9.15 -13.33 21.02
C ILE A 252 -8.01 -13.27 20.00
N VAL A 253 -7.76 -12.09 19.42
CA VAL A 253 -6.62 -11.84 18.53
C VAL A 253 -5.50 -11.12 19.28
N SER A 254 -4.25 -11.29 18.84
CA SER A 254 -3.08 -10.66 19.49
C SER A 254 -2.71 -9.27 18.96
N SER A 255 -3.30 -8.84 17.83
CA SER A 255 -3.01 -7.56 17.18
C SER A 255 -4.16 -7.13 16.29
N THR A 256 -4.13 -5.86 15.88
CA THR A 256 -5.06 -5.19 14.97
C THR A 256 -4.27 -4.34 13.97
N PRO A 257 -4.88 -3.86 12.87
CA PRO A 257 -4.21 -3.00 11.89
C PRO A 257 -3.57 -1.73 12.45
N GLU A 258 -3.93 -1.29 13.67
CA GLU A 258 -3.30 -0.14 14.34
C GLU A 258 -1.86 -0.38 14.82
N GLN A 259 -1.39 -1.63 14.88
CA GLN A 259 -0.04 -1.94 15.34
C GLN A 259 0.91 -2.33 14.20
N ASP A 260 2.16 -1.88 14.26
CA ASP A 260 3.18 -2.11 13.22
C ASP A 260 3.47 -3.60 12.94
N GLN A 261 3.27 -4.47 13.93
CA GLN A 261 3.46 -5.91 13.76
C GLN A 261 2.27 -6.62 13.11
N TYR A 262 1.19 -5.90 12.76
CA TYR A 262 -0.02 -6.51 12.25
C TYR A 262 0.22 -7.33 10.97
N ILE A 263 -0.44 -8.48 10.95
CA ILE A 263 -0.59 -9.36 9.81
C ILE A 263 -1.90 -10.13 9.98
N ALA A 264 -2.64 -10.34 8.89
CA ALA A 264 -3.90 -11.09 8.89
C ALA A 264 -3.74 -12.61 9.10
N LEU A 265 -2.51 -13.12 8.98
CA LEU A 265 -2.19 -14.53 9.19
C LEU A 265 -2.06 -14.84 10.68
N ASN A 266 -2.96 -15.66 11.20
CA ASN A 266 -3.00 -16.00 12.62
C ASN A 266 -2.71 -17.48 12.86
N SER A 267 -1.73 -17.75 13.73
CA SER A 267 -1.48 -19.07 14.28
C SER A 267 -2.54 -19.43 15.32
N ILE A 268 -3.11 -20.64 15.23
CA ILE A 268 -4.13 -21.11 16.16
C ILE A 268 -3.52 -21.52 17.50
N ILE A 269 -4.05 -20.95 18.59
CA ILE A 269 -3.78 -21.39 19.96
C ILE A 269 -5.11 -21.88 20.58
N GLU A 270 -5.21 -23.19 20.78
CA GLU A 270 -6.37 -23.80 21.44
C GLU A 270 -6.28 -23.57 22.95
N VAL A 271 -7.35 -23.04 23.54
CA VAL A 271 -7.47 -22.73 24.97
C VAL A 271 -8.53 -23.61 25.61
N SER A 272 -8.18 -24.24 26.73
CA SER A 272 -9.08 -25.11 27.49
C SER A 272 -9.03 -24.76 28.98
N TRP A 273 -10.18 -24.52 29.60
CA TRP A 273 -10.37 -24.50 31.04
C TRP A 273 -10.08 -25.86 31.66
N LYS A 274 -9.33 -25.89 32.76
CA LYS A 274 -9.04 -27.14 33.48
C LYS A 274 -10.26 -27.62 34.28
N PRO A 275 -10.38 -28.93 34.52
CA PRO A 275 -11.44 -29.48 35.37
C PRO A 275 -11.51 -28.79 36.74
N GLY A 276 -12.73 -28.49 37.20
CA GLY A 276 -12.99 -27.85 38.50
C GLY A 276 -12.76 -26.33 38.54
N GLN A 277 -12.35 -25.70 37.43
CA GLN A 277 -12.35 -24.24 37.32
C GLN A 277 -13.74 -23.73 36.90
N ASN A 278 -14.08 -22.50 37.32
CA ASN A 278 -15.27 -21.80 36.84
C ASN A 278 -14.89 -20.97 35.61
N PRO A 279 -15.38 -21.32 34.40
CA PRO A 279 -15.09 -20.56 33.19
C PRO A 279 -15.67 -19.14 33.27
N GLU A 280 -14.90 -18.18 32.77
CA GLU A 280 -15.35 -16.79 32.57
C GLU A 280 -15.02 -16.34 31.14
N ILE A 281 -15.62 -15.23 30.69
CA ILE A 281 -15.27 -14.64 29.40
C ILE A 281 -13.92 -13.95 29.55
N LEU A 282 -12.97 -14.33 28.71
CA LEU A 282 -11.70 -13.63 28.57
C LEU A 282 -11.79 -12.74 27.32
N LYS A 283 -11.18 -11.56 27.34
CA LYS A 283 -11.30 -10.57 26.26
C LYS A 283 -9.96 -9.97 25.80
N SER A 284 -8.83 -10.46 26.33
CA SER A 284 -7.51 -9.98 25.94
C SER A 284 -6.44 -11.07 26.07
N GLU A 285 -5.34 -10.93 25.33
CA GLU A 285 -4.18 -11.81 25.47
C GLU A 285 -3.63 -11.75 26.91
N LYS A 286 -3.66 -10.55 27.53
CA LYS A 286 -3.27 -10.36 28.93
C LYS A 286 -4.07 -11.26 29.87
N GLU A 287 -5.40 -11.27 29.78
CA GLU A 287 -6.26 -12.11 30.61
C GLU A 287 -6.02 -13.61 30.39
N ILE A 288 -5.76 -14.03 29.15
CA ILE A 288 -5.34 -15.40 28.84
C ILE A 288 -4.04 -15.76 29.57
N LEU A 289 -3.02 -14.89 29.48
CA LEU A 289 -1.73 -15.14 30.12
C LEU A 289 -1.83 -15.16 31.64
N GLU A 290 -2.67 -14.30 32.23
CA GLU A 290 -2.99 -14.32 33.66
C GLU A 290 -3.72 -15.61 34.06
N ALA A 291 -4.73 -16.05 33.30
CA ALA A 291 -5.43 -17.31 33.54
C ALA A 291 -4.51 -18.53 33.40
N ARG A 292 -3.56 -18.50 32.46
CA ARG A 292 -2.53 -19.53 32.30
C ARG A 292 -1.57 -19.56 33.49
N THR A 293 -1.09 -18.40 33.91
CA THR A 293 -0.17 -18.25 35.06
C THR A 293 -0.83 -18.69 36.37
N GLY A 294 -2.11 -18.33 36.55
CA GLY A 294 -2.98 -18.83 37.62
C GLY A 294 -3.35 -20.32 37.49
N LYS A 295 -2.81 -21.04 36.50
CA LYS A 295 -3.03 -22.46 36.24
C LYS A 295 -4.49 -22.84 35.99
N ARG A 296 -5.36 -21.89 35.62
CA ARG A 296 -6.80 -22.11 35.38
C ARG A 296 -7.09 -22.70 34.00
N ILE A 297 -6.27 -22.37 33.01
CA ILE A 297 -6.37 -22.87 31.64
C ILE A 297 -5.12 -23.66 31.23
N THR A 298 -5.25 -24.44 30.15
CA THR A 298 -4.16 -24.97 29.34
C THR A 298 -4.24 -24.34 27.95
N MET A 299 -3.08 -24.19 27.30
CA MET A 299 -3.01 -23.71 25.92
C MET A 299 -2.20 -24.68 25.08
N LYS A 300 -2.67 -24.94 23.86
CA LYS A 300 -2.01 -25.81 22.89
C LYS A 300 -1.87 -25.07 21.58
N GLU A 301 -0.63 -24.81 21.20
CA GLU A 301 -0.33 -24.25 19.88
C GLU A 301 -0.51 -25.33 18.82
N LYS A 302 -1.18 -24.97 17.74
CA LYS A 302 -1.44 -25.85 16.61
C LYS A 302 -0.55 -25.44 15.45
N ASN A 303 -0.08 -26.41 14.68
CA ASN A 303 0.60 -26.14 13.41
C ASN A 303 -0.44 -25.84 12.32
N VAL A 304 -1.26 -24.81 12.56
CA VAL A 304 -2.34 -24.35 11.70
C VAL A 304 -2.30 -22.84 11.68
N VAL A 305 -2.26 -22.27 10.48
CA VAL A 305 -2.33 -20.83 10.23
C VAL A 305 -3.58 -20.57 9.40
N ILE A 306 -4.37 -19.60 9.80
CA ILE A 306 -5.53 -19.13 9.05
C ILE A 306 -5.30 -17.71 8.53
N ASN A 307 -5.82 -17.41 7.35
CA ASN A 307 -5.95 -16.04 6.87
C ASN A 307 -7.23 -15.43 7.45
N SER A 308 -7.07 -14.42 8.29
CA SER A 308 -8.17 -13.84 9.07
C SER A 308 -8.09 -12.30 9.14
N PRO A 309 -8.23 -11.61 7.99
CA PRO A 309 -8.12 -10.16 7.94
C PRO A 309 -9.27 -9.48 8.69
N GLN A 310 -8.95 -8.37 9.36
CA GLN A 310 -9.89 -7.62 10.18
C GLN A 310 -10.63 -6.57 9.35
N ILE A 311 -11.95 -6.52 9.54
CA ILE A 311 -12.88 -5.60 8.88
C ILE A 311 -13.14 -4.36 9.74
N ILE A 312 -13.40 -4.57 11.04
CA ILE A 312 -13.58 -3.51 12.04
C ILE A 312 -12.70 -3.86 13.25
N TRP A 313 -11.98 -2.89 13.79
CA TRP A 313 -11.15 -3.02 14.98
C TRP A 313 -11.30 -1.78 15.87
N PRO A 314 -10.72 -1.76 17.09
CA PRO A 314 -10.80 -0.58 17.93
C PRO A 314 -10.24 0.65 17.23
N ASN A 315 -11.05 1.70 17.14
CA ASN A 315 -10.74 2.98 16.50
C ASN A 315 -10.61 2.96 14.97
N GLY A 316 -10.95 1.87 14.28
CA GLY A 316 -10.82 1.80 12.83
C GLY A 316 -11.65 0.73 12.14
N GLN A 317 -11.73 0.82 10.82
CA GLN A 317 -12.32 -0.20 9.95
C GLN A 317 -11.72 -0.08 8.55
N MET A 318 -11.88 -1.13 7.75
CA MET A 318 -11.58 -1.07 6.32
C MET A 318 -12.47 -0.02 5.62
N LYS A 319 -11.91 0.63 4.60
CA LYS A 319 -12.60 1.71 3.88
C LYS A 319 -13.76 1.14 3.05
N VAL A 320 -14.97 1.56 3.40
CA VAL A 320 -16.17 1.37 2.58
C VAL A 320 -16.12 2.38 1.43
N ARG A 321 -16.29 1.92 0.20
CA ARG A 321 -16.21 2.75 -0.99
C ARG A 321 -17.52 3.49 -1.25
N GLU A 322 -17.43 4.69 -1.83
CA GLU A 322 -18.60 5.57 -2.04
C GLU A 322 -19.51 5.15 -3.20
N LYS A 323 -18.97 4.48 -4.22
CA LYS A 323 -19.66 4.14 -5.47
C LYS A 323 -19.88 2.64 -5.60
N GLY A 324 -20.99 2.26 -6.26
CA GLY A 324 -21.30 0.86 -6.57
C GLY A 324 -20.30 0.20 -7.53
N ILE A 325 -20.52 -1.08 -7.82
CA ILE A 325 -19.66 -1.88 -8.70
C ILE A 325 -19.98 -1.62 -10.18
N SER A 326 -18.93 -1.46 -10.99
CA SER A 326 -18.98 -1.52 -12.46
C SER A 326 -17.77 -2.26 -13.01
N ASP A 327 -17.85 -2.71 -14.27
CA ASP A 327 -16.75 -3.42 -14.93
C ASP A 327 -15.52 -2.53 -15.21
N ASP A 328 -15.72 -1.20 -15.25
CA ASP A 328 -14.71 -0.17 -15.54
C ASP A 328 -14.34 0.68 -14.31
N MET A 329 -14.72 0.24 -13.11
CA MET A 329 -14.49 1.02 -11.90
C MET A 329 -12.99 1.16 -11.56
N SER A 330 -12.64 2.25 -10.88
CA SER A 330 -11.30 2.40 -10.32
C SER A 330 -11.01 1.28 -9.32
N TYR A 331 -9.81 0.73 -9.42
CA TYR A 331 -9.33 -0.27 -8.47
C TYR A 331 -9.16 0.31 -7.06
N GLY A 332 -8.85 1.60 -6.95
CA GLY A 332 -8.65 2.29 -5.67
C GLY A 332 -9.94 2.75 -4.99
N GLY A 333 -9.78 3.37 -3.81
CA GLY A 333 -10.87 4.04 -3.11
C GLY A 333 -11.73 3.17 -2.18
N GLY A 334 -11.28 1.94 -1.89
CA GLY A 334 -11.95 1.00 -0.97
C GLY A 334 -12.38 -0.28 -1.67
N GLN A 335 -12.28 -1.41 -0.96
CA GLN A 335 -12.60 -2.75 -1.48
C GLN A 335 -13.91 -3.32 -0.91
N ILE A 336 -14.53 -2.60 0.02
CA ILE A 336 -15.80 -2.98 0.65
C ILE A 336 -16.91 -2.08 0.12
N ILE A 337 -18.07 -2.68 -0.16
CA ILE A 337 -19.31 -1.99 -0.54
C ILE A 337 -20.17 -1.71 0.69
N ASP A 338 -20.29 -2.69 1.59
CA ASP A 338 -21.16 -2.62 2.76
C ASP A 338 -20.65 -3.49 3.90
N ILE A 339 -20.96 -3.09 5.14
CA ILE A 339 -20.65 -3.82 6.37
C ILE A 339 -21.93 -3.87 7.21
N ASP A 340 -22.51 -5.06 7.36
CA ASP A 340 -23.73 -5.30 8.14
C ASP A 340 -23.37 -6.09 9.41
N THR A 341 -23.19 -5.39 10.53
CA THR A 341 -22.85 -6.01 11.81
C THR A 341 -24.04 -6.72 12.48
N ASP A 342 -25.27 -6.46 12.03
CA ASP A 342 -26.46 -7.14 12.56
C ASP A 342 -26.63 -8.51 11.90
N LYS A 343 -26.38 -8.60 10.59
CA LYS A 343 -26.33 -9.88 9.85
C LYS A 343 -24.98 -10.58 9.91
N MET A 344 -23.95 -9.91 10.42
CA MET A 344 -22.57 -10.39 10.42
C MET A 344 -22.06 -10.70 9.01
N LEU A 345 -22.30 -9.80 8.06
CA LEU A 345 -21.86 -9.91 6.67
C LEU A 345 -21.06 -8.69 6.24
N VAL A 346 -20.05 -8.90 5.41
CA VAL A 346 -19.34 -7.85 4.69
C VAL A 346 -19.42 -8.13 3.19
N THR A 347 -19.72 -7.10 2.41
CA THR A 347 -19.79 -7.20 0.96
C THR A 347 -18.52 -6.61 0.35
N PHE A 348 -17.67 -7.45 -0.22
CA PHE A 348 -16.47 -7.05 -0.93
C PHE A 348 -16.72 -6.84 -2.43
N VAL A 349 -15.82 -6.10 -3.06
CA VAL A 349 -15.63 -6.16 -4.51
C VAL A 349 -14.67 -7.30 -4.83
N ALA A 350 -15.19 -8.31 -5.52
CA ALA A 350 -14.40 -9.39 -6.07
C ALA A 350 -13.96 -9.04 -7.50
N HIS A 351 -12.65 -8.98 -7.71
CA HIS A 351 -12.01 -8.63 -8.97
C HIS A 351 -11.74 -9.89 -9.78
N ARG A 352 -12.00 -9.82 -11.08
CA ARG A 352 -11.66 -10.87 -12.03
C ARG A 352 -10.18 -10.83 -12.37
N GLY A 353 -9.54 -11.98 -12.41
CA GLY A 353 -8.17 -12.17 -12.89
C GLY A 353 -7.98 -13.50 -13.61
N TRP A 354 -6.72 -13.85 -13.85
CA TRP A 354 -6.35 -15.10 -14.50
C TRP A 354 -5.56 -16.02 -13.57
N GLY A 355 -5.92 -17.30 -13.56
CA GLY A 355 -5.10 -18.37 -13.01
C GLY A 355 -3.88 -18.66 -13.90
N PRO A 356 -2.95 -19.52 -13.46
CA PRO A 356 -1.71 -19.79 -14.18
C PRO A 356 -1.94 -20.43 -15.56
N ASP A 357 -3.08 -21.08 -15.76
CA ASP A 357 -3.51 -21.81 -16.95
C ASP A 357 -4.54 -21.06 -17.81
N GLY A 358 -4.85 -19.79 -17.49
CA GLY A 358 -5.86 -19.00 -18.19
C GLY A 358 -7.29 -19.24 -17.70
N SER A 359 -7.47 -20.01 -16.62
CA SER A 359 -8.75 -20.07 -15.92
C SER A 359 -9.14 -18.69 -15.36
N THR A 360 -10.43 -18.39 -15.36
CA THR A 360 -10.93 -17.17 -14.68
C THR A 360 -10.94 -17.41 -13.18
N VAL A 361 -10.35 -16.47 -12.43
CA VAL A 361 -10.38 -16.45 -10.96
C VAL A 361 -11.03 -15.16 -10.47
N TYR A 362 -11.62 -15.21 -9.28
CA TYR A 362 -12.08 -14.04 -8.55
C TYR A 362 -11.32 -13.93 -7.24
N TYR A 363 -10.96 -12.70 -6.87
CA TYR A 363 -10.24 -12.43 -5.63
C TYR A 363 -10.70 -11.11 -5.01
N ILE A 364 -10.62 -11.04 -3.68
CA ILE A 364 -10.80 -9.80 -2.94
C ILE A 364 -9.42 -9.28 -2.50
N VAL A 365 -9.34 -8.04 -2.03
CA VAL A 365 -8.11 -7.50 -1.43
C VAL A 365 -8.42 -7.02 -0.02
N THR A 366 -7.63 -7.48 0.95
CA THR A 366 -7.97 -7.32 2.38
C THR A 366 -6.95 -6.50 3.16
N ASP A 367 -5.66 -6.70 2.86
CA ASP A 367 -4.58 -5.92 3.41
C ASP A 367 -3.35 -5.92 2.50
N ALA A 368 -2.47 -4.95 2.69
CA ALA A 368 -1.23 -4.85 1.91
C ALA A 368 -0.08 -4.20 2.69
N THR A 369 1.12 -4.40 2.18
CA THR A 369 2.33 -3.69 2.60
C THR A 369 3.13 -3.26 1.37
N PRO A 370 3.78 -2.09 1.36
CA PRO A 370 3.78 -1.05 2.40
C PRO A 370 2.43 -0.29 2.48
N SER A 371 2.34 0.68 3.39
CA SER A 371 1.11 1.44 3.66
C SER A 371 0.60 2.25 2.45
N GLY A 372 1.48 2.81 1.62
CA GLY A 372 1.07 3.61 0.44
C GLY A 372 0.13 2.87 -0.52
N PRO A 373 0.51 1.67 -1.04
CA PRO A 373 -0.40 0.83 -1.80
C PRO A 373 -1.67 0.43 -1.03
N ALA A 374 -1.57 0.13 0.27
CA ALA A 374 -2.72 -0.22 1.10
C ALA A 374 -3.75 0.92 1.15
N GLU A 375 -3.29 2.14 1.40
CA GLU A 375 -4.10 3.36 1.44
C GLU A 375 -4.77 3.64 0.09
N THR A 376 -4.00 3.52 -1.01
CA THR A 376 -4.51 3.72 -2.38
C THR A 376 -5.65 2.75 -2.70
N MET A 377 -5.49 1.46 -2.34
CA MET A 377 -6.53 0.44 -2.51
C MET A 377 -7.68 0.59 -1.51
N GLY A 378 -7.50 1.33 -0.42
CA GLY A 378 -8.45 1.44 0.68
C GLY A 378 -8.57 0.15 1.50
N VAL A 379 -7.45 -0.55 1.70
CA VAL A 379 -7.34 -1.76 2.52
C VAL A 379 -6.46 -1.54 3.74
N SER A 380 -6.49 -2.47 4.69
CA SER A 380 -5.70 -2.37 5.92
C SER A 380 -4.19 -2.40 5.62
N SER A 381 -3.42 -1.60 6.35
CA SER A 381 -1.96 -1.70 6.34
C SER A 381 -1.53 -2.94 7.15
N SER A 382 -0.61 -3.73 6.60
CA SER A 382 -0.16 -5.00 7.18
C SER A 382 1.36 -5.11 7.14
N PRO A 383 2.10 -4.26 7.89
CA PRO A 383 3.55 -4.19 7.77
C PRO A 383 4.25 -5.50 8.12
N GLY A 384 3.64 -6.35 8.95
CA GLY A 384 4.12 -7.69 9.27
C GLY A 384 4.24 -8.60 8.04
N SER A 385 3.39 -8.41 7.02
CA SER A 385 3.43 -9.16 5.75
C SER A 385 4.74 -8.97 4.98
N SER A 386 5.46 -7.86 5.20
CA SER A 386 6.72 -7.57 4.50
C SER A 386 7.77 -8.66 4.70
N LYS A 387 7.71 -9.38 5.83
CA LYS A 387 8.61 -10.48 6.18
C LYS A 387 8.37 -11.74 5.34
N LEU A 388 7.25 -11.82 4.61
CA LEU A 388 6.92 -12.96 3.75
C LEU A 388 7.60 -12.93 2.38
N ILE A 389 8.34 -11.86 2.04
CA ILE A 389 8.93 -11.69 0.69
C ILE A 389 9.81 -12.85 0.24
N ASN A 390 10.47 -13.55 1.18
CA ASN A 390 11.30 -14.73 0.90
C ASN A 390 10.68 -16.03 1.42
N SER A 391 9.44 -15.97 1.92
CA SER A 391 8.74 -17.12 2.48
C SER A 391 8.00 -17.90 1.37
N PRO A 392 7.98 -19.24 1.43
CA PRO A 392 7.08 -20.05 0.59
C PRO A 392 5.60 -19.71 0.80
N ALA A 393 5.24 -19.12 1.95
CA ALA A 393 3.88 -18.69 2.24
C ALA A 393 3.39 -17.58 1.32
N ALA A 394 4.29 -16.83 0.66
CA ALA A 394 3.91 -15.91 -0.40
C ALA A 394 4.19 -16.52 -1.77
N VAL A 395 3.32 -16.26 -2.75
CA VAL A 395 3.35 -16.83 -4.10
C VAL A 395 3.34 -15.70 -5.11
N ASP A 396 3.79 -15.93 -6.34
CA ASP A 396 3.96 -14.84 -7.30
C ASP A 396 2.64 -14.47 -7.99
N LEU A 397 2.38 -13.16 -8.11
CA LEU A 397 1.27 -12.58 -8.88
C LEU A 397 1.84 -11.53 -9.84
N PHE A 398 1.47 -11.61 -11.11
CA PHE A 398 1.98 -10.75 -12.17
C PHE A 398 0.95 -9.68 -12.49
N GLN A 399 1.31 -8.40 -12.28
CA GLN A 399 0.48 -7.24 -12.57
C GLN A 399 1.08 -6.44 -13.72
N PHE A 400 0.24 -5.90 -14.60
CA PHE A 400 0.70 -5.15 -15.78
C PHE A 400 0.80 -3.67 -15.48
N LYS A 401 1.97 -3.09 -15.75
CA LYS A 401 2.26 -1.66 -15.54
C LYS A 401 1.96 -0.81 -16.78
N ASN A 402 1.82 -1.43 -17.95
CA ASN A 402 1.49 -0.77 -19.21
C ASN A 402 0.85 -1.77 -20.20
N GLY A 403 0.51 -1.29 -21.40
CA GLY A 403 -0.04 -2.11 -22.49
C GLY A 403 -1.55 -1.97 -22.61
N LEU A 404 -2.28 -3.10 -22.62
CA LEU A 404 -3.73 -3.09 -22.75
C LEU A 404 -4.39 -2.45 -21.52
N ILE A 405 -5.19 -1.40 -21.72
CA ILE A 405 -5.97 -0.77 -20.66
C ILE A 405 -7.06 -1.73 -20.21
N GLY A 406 -7.26 -1.88 -18.90
CA GLY A 406 -8.21 -2.84 -18.37
C GLY A 406 -8.49 -2.65 -16.88
N SER A 407 -9.16 -3.65 -16.29
CA SER A 407 -9.62 -3.63 -14.90
C SER A 407 -8.55 -4.02 -13.87
N GLY A 408 -7.30 -4.17 -14.28
CA GLY A 408 -6.20 -4.55 -13.41
C GLY A 408 -5.82 -3.43 -12.43
N PRO A 409 -5.06 -3.76 -11.37
CA PRO A 409 -4.77 -2.83 -10.26
C PRO A 409 -4.07 -1.53 -10.65
N LEU A 410 -3.34 -1.55 -11.77
CA LEU A 410 -2.59 -0.40 -12.30
C LEU A 410 -3.25 0.22 -13.53
N GLY A 411 -4.52 -0.12 -13.82
CA GLY A 411 -5.28 0.41 -14.97
C GLY A 411 -5.04 -0.34 -16.30
N TYR A 412 -4.31 -1.45 -16.27
CA TYR A 412 -4.04 -2.29 -17.43
C TYR A 412 -4.74 -3.64 -17.29
N GLN A 413 -4.42 -4.61 -18.15
CA GLN A 413 -5.08 -5.92 -18.09
C GLN A 413 -4.99 -6.57 -16.69
N PRO A 414 -5.97 -7.41 -16.31
CA PRO A 414 -5.94 -8.11 -15.04
C PRO A 414 -4.67 -8.93 -14.82
N GLY A 415 -4.33 -9.10 -13.55
CA GLY A 415 -3.15 -9.88 -13.19
C GLY A 415 -3.31 -11.37 -13.49
N ILE A 416 -2.16 -12.03 -13.60
CA ILE A 416 -2.04 -13.49 -13.78
C ILE A 416 -1.37 -14.06 -12.54
N ALA A 417 -1.99 -15.03 -11.89
CA ALA A 417 -1.43 -15.69 -10.72
C ALA A 417 -0.52 -16.86 -11.12
N ALA A 418 0.52 -17.11 -10.32
CA ALA A 418 1.38 -18.30 -10.49
C ALA A 418 0.75 -19.59 -9.96
N SER A 419 -0.43 -19.50 -9.32
CA SER A 419 -1.14 -20.63 -8.72
C SER A 419 -2.64 -20.35 -8.65
N ALA A 420 -3.47 -21.39 -8.65
CA ALA A 420 -4.92 -21.32 -8.50
C ALA A 420 -5.41 -22.22 -7.37
N LEU A 421 -6.69 -22.04 -6.98
CA LEU A 421 -7.33 -22.89 -5.97
C LEU A 421 -7.18 -24.39 -6.30
N GLY A 422 -6.86 -25.18 -5.28
CA GLY A 422 -6.58 -26.61 -5.40
C GLY A 422 -5.11 -26.96 -5.67
N ASP A 423 -4.28 -26.00 -6.06
CA ASP A 423 -2.84 -26.20 -6.19
C ASP A 423 -2.16 -26.36 -4.84
N LYS A 424 -1.09 -27.18 -4.81
CA LYS A 424 -0.25 -27.32 -3.60
C LYS A 424 0.48 -26.04 -3.21
N ASN A 425 0.69 -25.14 -4.16
CA ASN A 425 1.37 -23.86 -4.01
C ASN A 425 0.42 -22.67 -3.96
N TYR A 426 -0.90 -22.86 -3.83
CA TYR A 426 -1.83 -21.74 -3.66
C TYR A 426 -1.66 -21.09 -2.28
N SER A 427 -1.65 -19.76 -2.25
CA SER A 427 -1.67 -18.95 -1.04
C SER A 427 -2.42 -17.64 -1.31
N PRO A 428 -3.14 -17.08 -0.33
CA PRO A 428 -3.73 -15.75 -0.46
C PRO A 428 -2.68 -14.62 -0.40
N MET A 429 -1.44 -14.91 -0.04
CA MET A 429 -0.36 -13.92 0.08
C MET A 429 0.43 -13.83 -1.23
N TRP A 430 0.42 -12.67 -1.87
CA TRP A 430 1.04 -12.49 -3.18
C TRP A 430 2.28 -11.60 -3.15
N ARG A 431 3.39 -12.11 -3.70
CA ARG A 431 4.55 -11.33 -4.13
C ARG A 431 4.25 -10.74 -5.49
N ILE A 432 4.20 -9.42 -5.57
CA ILE A 432 3.83 -8.74 -6.81
C ILE A 432 5.05 -8.61 -7.72
N PHE A 433 4.89 -9.06 -8.96
CA PHE A 433 5.81 -8.81 -10.07
C PHE A 433 5.13 -7.88 -11.08
N LEU A 434 5.87 -6.87 -11.52
CA LEU A 434 5.45 -5.94 -12.55
C LEU A 434 5.88 -6.47 -13.92
N VAL A 435 4.90 -6.59 -14.80
CA VAL A 435 5.08 -6.89 -16.22
C VAL A 435 4.99 -5.58 -16.99
N GLU A 436 6.04 -5.27 -17.74
CA GLU A 436 6.15 -4.04 -18.53
C GLU A 436 6.52 -4.39 -19.97
N TRP A 437 5.60 -4.11 -20.90
CA TRP A 437 5.83 -4.16 -22.34
C TRP A 437 6.88 -3.11 -22.73
N LYS A 438 7.84 -3.50 -23.57
CA LYS A 438 8.82 -2.55 -24.10
C LYS A 438 8.20 -1.58 -25.10
N GLU A 439 7.29 -2.11 -25.93
CA GLU A 439 6.49 -1.36 -26.89
C GLU A 439 5.00 -1.53 -26.55
N PRO A 440 4.41 -0.66 -25.71
CA PRO A 440 3.06 -0.86 -25.18
C PRO A 440 1.95 -0.91 -26.24
N GLN A 441 2.18 -0.25 -27.37
CA GLN A 441 1.26 -0.23 -28.50
C GLN A 441 1.13 -1.60 -29.19
N GLU A 442 2.15 -2.45 -29.04
CA GLU A 442 2.18 -3.83 -29.53
C GLU A 442 1.68 -4.84 -28.49
N ALA A 443 1.20 -4.36 -27.33
CA ALA A 443 0.70 -5.23 -26.28
C ALA A 443 -0.44 -6.13 -26.76
N LYS A 444 -0.43 -7.35 -26.24
CA LYS A 444 -1.45 -8.37 -26.47
C LYS A 444 -1.99 -8.85 -25.13
N LEU A 445 -3.20 -9.41 -25.16
CA LEU A 445 -3.78 -10.06 -24.00
C LEU A 445 -2.91 -11.28 -23.65
N LEU A 446 -2.44 -11.32 -22.41
CA LEU A 446 -1.78 -12.51 -21.86
C LEU A 446 -2.74 -13.11 -20.82
N GLU A 447 -2.99 -14.41 -20.91
CA GLU A 447 -3.96 -15.08 -20.04
C GLU A 447 -3.27 -16.10 -19.14
N THR A 448 -2.07 -16.58 -19.50
CA THR A 448 -1.36 -17.63 -18.77
C THR A 448 0.02 -17.16 -18.28
N LYS A 449 0.54 -17.87 -17.27
CA LYS A 449 1.93 -17.67 -16.83
C LYS A 449 2.93 -18.05 -17.93
N SER A 450 2.57 -19.03 -18.77
CA SER A 450 3.39 -19.43 -19.91
C SER A 450 3.52 -18.29 -20.94
N ASP A 451 2.48 -17.49 -21.15
CA ASP A 451 2.53 -16.35 -22.06
C ASP A 451 3.56 -15.31 -21.59
N ILE A 452 3.54 -14.97 -20.30
CA ILE A 452 4.54 -14.06 -19.73
C ILE A 452 5.96 -14.60 -19.95
N ASP A 453 6.19 -15.89 -19.67
CA ASP A 453 7.51 -16.50 -19.81
C ASP A 453 8.01 -16.53 -21.25
N GLU A 454 7.12 -16.83 -22.19
CA GLU A 454 7.40 -16.87 -23.63
C GLU A 454 7.77 -15.47 -24.13
N PHE A 455 6.96 -14.45 -23.81
CA PHE A 455 7.20 -13.06 -24.24
C PHE A 455 8.41 -12.44 -23.55
N ASN A 456 8.70 -12.81 -22.29
CA ASN A 456 9.92 -12.39 -21.61
C ASN A 456 11.17 -13.01 -22.27
N LYS A 457 11.13 -14.29 -22.67
CA LYS A 457 12.24 -14.95 -23.40
C LYS A 457 12.49 -14.32 -24.77
N GLN A 458 11.43 -13.84 -25.43
CA GLN A 458 11.51 -13.12 -26.70
C GLN A 458 11.99 -11.67 -26.53
N ASP A 459 12.25 -11.22 -25.30
CA ASP A 459 12.75 -9.90 -24.98
C ASP A 459 11.80 -8.76 -25.38
N VAL A 460 10.48 -9.03 -25.46
CA VAL A 460 9.44 -8.04 -25.83
C VAL A 460 8.75 -7.41 -24.61
N LEU A 461 8.87 -8.03 -23.44
CA LEU A 461 8.45 -7.49 -22.16
C LEU A 461 9.54 -7.71 -21.10
N THR A 462 9.41 -7.04 -19.97
CA THR A 462 10.24 -7.27 -18.78
C THR A 462 9.38 -7.65 -17.59
N VAL A 463 9.95 -8.46 -16.69
CA VAL A 463 9.31 -8.86 -15.43
C VAL A 463 10.24 -8.50 -14.28
N SER A 464 9.75 -7.71 -13.34
CA SER A 464 10.54 -7.25 -12.18
C SER A 464 9.73 -7.31 -10.90
N ILE A 465 10.37 -7.50 -9.76
CA ILE A 465 9.67 -7.49 -8.47
C ILE A 465 9.21 -6.07 -8.12
N ALA A 466 7.96 -5.92 -7.68
CA ALA A 466 7.43 -4.63 -7.26
C ALA A 466 8.10 -4.18 -5.95
N ARG A 467 8.55 -2.92 -5.92
CA ARG A 467 9.22 -2.29 -4.77
C ARG A 467 8.71 -0.87 -4.55
N PRO A 468 7.39 -0.66 -4.32
CA PRO A 468 6.85 0.67 -4.06
C PRO A 468 7.56 1.29 -2.85
N MET A 469 8.04 2.53 -2.98
CA MET A 469 8.86 3.18 -1.95
C MET A 469 10.08 2.34 -1.53
N ASN A 470 10.66 1.60 -2.49
CA ASN A 470 11.77 0.67 -2.30
C ASN A 470 11.56 -0.40 -1.21
N SER A 471 10.30 -0.70 -0.88
CA SER A 471 9.91 -1.62 0.21
C SER A 471 9.44 -2.97 -0.31
N ASN A 472 9.43 -4.01 0.53
CA ASN A 472 8.83 -5.30 0.18
C ASN A 472 7.33 -5.10 -0.10
N HIS A 473 6.84 -5.56 -1.26
CA HIS A 473 5.42 -5.52 -1.58
C HIS A 473 4.79 -6.90 -1.47
N ILE A 474 3.88 -7.04 -0.50
CA ILE A 474 3.02 -8.20 -0.35
C ILE A 474 1.58 -7.72 -0.29
N VAL A 475 0.69 -8.40 -0.98
CA VAL A 475 -0.75 -8.12 -0.94
C VAL A 475 -1.49 -9.38 -0.55
N ASN A 476 -2.42 -9.27 0.41
CA ASN A 476 -3.32 -10.34 0.80
C ASN A 476 -4.57 -10.29 -0.09
N CYS A 477 -4.59 -11.15 -1.11
CA CYS A 477 -5.70 -11.27 -2.05
C CYS A 477 -6.24 -12.71 -2.11
N PRO A 478 -7.05 -13.14 -1.14
CA PRO A 478 -7.59 -14.49 -1.17
C PRO A 478 -8.48 -14.68 -2.40
N PHE A 479 -8.32 -15.84 -3.04
CA PHE A 479 -9.20 -16.27 -4.12
C PHE A 479 -10.50 -16.78 -3.51
N ILE A 480 -11.62 -16.43 -4.12
CA ILE A 480 -12.95 -16.77 -3.62
C ILE A 480 -13.87 -17.17 -4.77
N ASP A 481 -14.94 -17.88 -4.46
CA ASP A 481 -16.12 -17.95 -5.32
C ASP A 481 -17.14 -16.88 -4.88
N PRO A 482 -17.32 -15.77 -5.63
CA PRO A 482 -18.30 -14.74 -5.29
C PRO A 482 -19.75 -15.19 -5.53
N PHE A 483 -19.98 -16.41 -6.05
CA PHE A 483 -21.30 -16.97 -6.32
C PHE A 483 -21.65 -18.15 -5.42
N GLN A 484 -20.85 -18.39 -4.39
CA GLN A 484 -21.22 -19.32 -3.32
C GLN A 484 -22.46 -18.79 -2.61
N ASN A 485 -23.54 -19.57 -2.66
CA ASN A 485 -24.83 -19.28 -2.04
C ASN A 485 -25.29 -20.51 -1.26
#